data_AF-A0A6L5DX20-F1
#
_entry.id   AF-A0A6L5DX20-F1
#
_cell.length_a   1.000
_cell.length_b   1.000
_cell.length_c   1.000
_cell.angle_alpha   90.00
_cell.angle_beta   90.00
_cell.angle_gamma   90.00
#
_symmetry.space_group_name_H-M   'P 1'
#
loop_
_entity.id
_entity.type
_entity.pdbx_description
1 polymer ?
#
loop_
_entity_poly.entity_id
_entity_poly.type
_entity_poly.pdbx_seq_one_letter_code
_entity_poly.pdbx_strand_id
1 'polypeptide(L)'
;MIAKALEVDFSLFVDKTNNDKEIQEVNNNNWLGLLHFSGLLPLFFPTLILWNKRKNKTKEMTIHFNATLSMQLCILGISLGGLWVYWKINMLTPFIGGLLVGALFSIFNALNIMNGKSFINPFIKSGEK
;
A
#
# COMPACT_ATOMS: atom_id res chain seq x y z
N MET A 1 6.83 -43.28 4.37
CA MET A 1 7.69 -44.08 3.46
C MET A 1 7.03 -44.36 2.09
N ILE A 2 6.05 -43.56 1.66
CA ILE A 2 5.41 -43.67 0.32
C ILE A 2 6.33 -43.12 -0.78
N ALA A 3 7.09 -42.06 -0.45
CA ALA A 3 8.13 -41.44 -1.25
C ALA A 3 9.15 -42.42 -1.88
N LYS A 4 9.60 -43.40 -1.10
CA LYS A 4 10.65 -44.35 -1.51
C LYS A 4 10.11 -45.48 -2.41
N ALA A 5 8.79 -45.64 -2.47
CA ALA A 5 8.12 -46.65 -3.29
C ALA A 5 7.69 -46.13 -4.68
N LEU A 6 7.78 -44.82 -4.91
CA LEU A 6 7.30 -44.18 -6.15
C LEU A 6 8.40 -43.46 -6.96
N GLU A 7 9.66 -43.44 -6.50
CA GLU A 7 10.78 -42.72 -7.15
C GLU A 7 10.42 -41.31 -7.67
N VAL A 8 9.43 -40.65 -7.06
CA VAL A 8 9.00 -39.35 -7.55
C VAL A 8 10.02 -38.34 -7.05
N ASP A 9 10.64 -37.64 -8.00
CA ASP A 9 11.62 -36.61 -7.73
C ASP A 9 10.96 -35.47 -6.93
N PHE A 10 11.26 -35.41 -5.64
CA PHE A 10 10.71 -34.40 -4.72
C PHE A 10 11.14 -32.99 -5.10
N SER A 11 12.22 -32.84 -5.89
CA SER A 11 12.63 -31.54 -6.44
C SER A 11 11.52 -30.88 -7.24
N LEU A 12 10.75 -31.66 -8.00
CA LEU A 12 9.67 -31.17 -8.87
C LEU A 12 8.50 -30.58 -8.08
N PHE A 13 8.26 -31.06 -6.85
CA PHE A 13 7.24 -30.50 -5.96
C PHE A 13 7.78 -29.36 -5.10
N VAL A 14 9.06 -29.38 -4.74
CA VAL A 14 9.71 -28.28 -3.99
C VAL A 14 9.81 -27.02 -4.85
N ASP A 15 10.23 -27.15 -6.10
CA ASP A 15 10.34 -26.03 -7.04
C ASP A 15 8.97 -25.43 -7.35
N LYS A 16 7.96 -26.28 -7.53
CA LYS A 16 6.57 -25.83 -7.74
C LYS A 16 6.03 -25.09 -6.52
N THR A 17 6.27 -25.62 -5.32
CA THR A 17 5.82 -24.99 -4.06
C THR A 17 6.51 -23.65 -3.80
N ASN A 18 7.79 -23.52 -4.13
CA ASN A 18 8.54 -22.28 -3.97
C ASN A 18 8.10 -21.23 -4.99
N ASN A 19 7.93 -21.61 -6.25
CA ASN A 19 7.45 -20.73 -7.30
C ASN A 19 6.01 -20.23 -7.02
N ASP A 20 5.12 -21.11 -6.56
CA ASP A 20 3.74 -20.75 -6.20
C ASP A 20 3.69 -19.76 -5.01
N LYS A 21 4.58 -19.92 -4.02
CA LYS A 21 4.71 -18.98 -2.89
C LYS A 21 5.23 -17.61 -3.35
N GLU A 22 6.21 -17.58 -4.23
CA GLU A 22 6.79 -16.35 -4.77
C GLU A 22 5.76 -15.58 -5.62
N ILE A 23 5.01 -16.28 -6.48
CA ILE A 23 3.90 -15.71 -7.25
C ILE A 23 2.82 -15.14 -6.32
N GLN A 24 2.51 -15.84 -5.23
CA GLN A 24 1.52 -15.38 -4.24
C GLN A 24 2.01 -14.15 -3.48
N GLU A 25 3.30 -14.07 -3.14
CA GLU A 25 3.90 -12.92 -2.49
C GLU A 25 3.91 -11.69 -3.41
N VAL A 26 4.37 -11.84 -4.67
CA VAL A 26 4.35 -10.76 -5.67
C VAL A 26 2.93 -10.25 -5.88
N ASN A 27 1.95 -11.15 -5.97
CA ASN A 27 0.55 -10.75 -6.08
C ASN A 27 0.08 -9.97 -4.83
N ASN A 28 0.41 -10.45 -3.62
CA ASN A 28 0.06 -9.75 -2.38
C ASN A 28 0.69 -8.34 -2.32
N ASN A 29 1.98 -8.23 -2.61
CA ASN A 29 2.70 -6.96 -2.68
C ASN A 29 2.07 -6.00 -3.70
N ASN A 30 1.64 -6.49 -4.87
CA ASN A 30 0.94 -5.68 -5.86
C ASN A 30 -0.40 -5.14 -5.35
N TRP A 31 -1.19 -5.96 -4.63
CA TRP A 31 -2.44 -5.50 -4.02
C TRP A 31 -2.20 -4.45 -2.94
N LEU A 32 -1.18 -4.65 -2.10
CA LEU A 32 -0.79 -3.69 -1.08
C LEU A 32 -0.26 -2.39 -1.70
N GLY A 33 0.48 -2.48 -2.80
CA GLY A 33 0.95 -1.34 -3.60
C GLY A 33 -0.21 -0.54 -4.20
N LEU A 34 -1.20 -1.22 -4.78
CA LEU A 34 -2.42 -0.59 -5.30
C LEU A 34 -3.21 0.13 -4.20
N LEU A 35 -3.19 -0.40 -2.97
CA LEU A 35 -3.81 0.27 -1.83
C LEU A 35 -3.10 1.59 -1.52
N HIS A 36 -1.76 1.62 -1.45
CA HIS A 36 -1.03 2.88 -1.26
C HIS A 36 -1.21 3.85 -2.41
N PHE A 37 -1.26 3.36 -3.66
CA PHE A 37 -1.54 4.16 -4.85
C PHE A 37 -2.96 4.74 -4.84
N SER A 38 -3.93 4.03 -4.27
CA SER A 38 -5.29 4.57 -4.08
C SER A 38 -5.32 5.80 -3.16
N GLY A 39 -4.27 5.99 -2.34
CA GLY A 39 -4.02 7.17 -1.53
C GLY A 39 -3.49 8.40 -2.27
N LEU A 40 -3.29 8.33 -3.61
CA LEU A 40 -2.72 9.41 -4.43
C LEU A 40 -3.48 10.73 -4.30
N LEU A 41 -4.80 10.61 -4.21
CA LEU A 41 -5.69 11.72 -3.90
C LEU A 41 -6.33 11.45 -2.54
N PRO A 42 -6.70 12.49 -1.78
CA PRO A 42 -7.48 12.37 -0.54
C PRO A 42 -8.95 11.99 -0.85
N LEU A 43 -9.15 11.06 -1.78
CA LEU A 43 -10.41 10.43 -2.12
C LEU A 43 -10.48 9.12 -1.34
N PHE A 44 -11.36 9.05 -0.34
CA PHE A 44 -11.47 7.85 0.50
C PHE A 44 -12.09 6.65 -0.23
N PHE A 45 -12.90 6.90 -1.28
CA PHE A 45 -13.67 5.86 -1.95
C PHE A 45 -12.81 4.74 -2.58
N PRO A 46 -11.76 5.02 -3.37
CA PRO A 46 -10.90 3.97 -3.95
C PRO A 46 -10.27 3.08 -2.87
N THR A 47 -9.75 3.69 -1.80
CA THR A 47 -9.15 2.99 -0.65
C THR A 47 -10.16 2.09 0.05
N LEU A 48 -11.38 2.59 0.29
CA LEU A 48 -12.46 1.84 0.94
C LEU A 48 -12.96 0.67 0.08
N ILE A 49 -13.04 0.85 -1.25
CA ILE A 49 -13.42 -0.20 -2.19
C ILE A 49 -12.37 -1.32 -2.20
N LEU A 50 -11.08 -0.98 -2.26
CA LEU A 50 -10.00 -1.97 -2.20
C LEU A 50 -9.99 -2.71 -0.87
N TRP A 51 -10.15 -1.97 0.23
CA TRP A 51 -10.24 -2.54 1.58
C TRP A 51 -11.41 -3.52 1.69
N ASN A 52 -12.61 -3.14 1.28
CA ASN A 52 -13.78 -4.02 1.44
C ASN A 52 -13.64 -5.32 0.63
N LYS A 53 -12.95 -5.29 -0.52
CA LYS A 53 -12.70 -6.48 -1.33
C LYS A 53 -11.66 -7.43 -0.71
N ARG A 54 -10.75 -6.95 0.15
CA ARG A 54 -9.58 -7.73 0.61
C ARG A 54 -9.31 -7.74 2.11
N LYS A 55 -10.09 -7.04 2.94
CA LYS A 55 -9.91 -6.91 4.40
C LYS A 55 -9.80 -8.24 5.16
N ASN A 56 -10.43 -9.31 4.66
CA ASN A 56 -10.42 -10.61 5.31
C ASN A 56 -9.23 -11.50 4.91
N LYS A 57 -8.32 -11.04 4.04
CA LYS A 57 -7.23 -11.88 3.53
C LYS A 57 -6.00 -11.93 4.43
N THR A 58 -5.56 -10.80 4.98
CA THR A 58 -4.33 -10.74 5.81
C THR A 58 -4.40 -9.62 6.85
N LYS A 59 -3.73 -9.80 8.00
CA LYS A 59 -3.55 -8.76 9.02
C LYS A 59 -2.71 -7.59 8.50
N GLU A 60 -1.78 -7.88 7.58
CA GLU A 60 -0.95 -6.91 6.88
C GLU A 60 -1.78 -5.91 6.07
N MET A 61 -2.84 -6.37 5.38
CA MET A 61 -3.76 -5.50 4.65
C MET A 61 -4.37 -4.42 5.56
N THR A 62 -4.70 -4.74 6.82
CA THR A 62 -5.26 -3.77 7.79
C THR A 62 -4.27 -2.67 8.12
N ILE A 63 -3.00 -3.04 8.33
CA ILE A 63 -1.94 -2.09 8.66
C ILE A 63 -1.72 -1.14 7.47
N HIS A 64 -1.63 -1.67 6.25
CA HIS A 64 -1.47 -0.86 5.05
C HIS A 64 -2.68 0.02 4.79
N PHE A 65 -3.90 -0.47 5.01
CA PHE A 65 -5.13 0.33 4.89
C PHE A 65 -5.13 1.50 5.85
N ASN A 66 -4.85 1.26 7.14
CA ASN A 66 -4.79 2.32 8.14
C ASN A 66 -3.69 3.32 7.78
N ALA A 67 -2.56 2.86 7.24
CA ALA A 67 -1.46 3.73 6.83
C ALA A 67 -1.88 4.63 5.66
N THR A 68 -2.49 4.06 4.62
CA THR A 68 -3.03 4.83 3.49
C THR A 68 -4.09 5.83 3.96
N LEU A 69 -5.02 5.40 4.82
CA LEU A 69 -6.09 6.26 5.34
C LEU A 69 -5.53 7.42 6.18
N SER A 70 -4.54 7.16 7.03
CA SER A 70 -3.87 8.19 7.83
C SER A 70 -3.16 9.21 6.95
N MET A 71 -2.52 8.78 5.86
CA MET A 71 -1.92 9.70 4.89
C MET A 71 -2.97 10.53 4.17
N GLN A 72 -4.08 9.93 3.74
CA GLN A 72 -5.18 10.65 3.10
C GLN A 72 -5.77 11.72 4.03
N LEU A 73 -5.96 11.42 5.32
CA LEU A 73 -6.40 12.39 6.32
C LEU A 73 -5.39 13.53 6.52
N CYS A 74 -4.09 13.20 6.54
CA CYS A 74 -3.03 14.22 6.64
C CYS A 74 -3.03 15.15 5.42
N ILE A 75 -3.07 14.59 4.21
CA ILE A 75 -3.14 15.36 2.95
C ILE A 75 -4.41 16.21 2.92
N LEU A 76 -5.54 15.67 3.38
CA LEU A 76 -6.79 16.42 3.51
C LEU A 76 -6.62 17.61 4.47
N GLY A 77 -6.03 17.40 5.65
CA GLY A 77 -5.77 18.46 6.62
C GLY A 77 -4.87 19.57 6.05
N ILE A 78 -3.78 19.20 5.39
CA ILE A 78 -2.89 20.14 4.69
C ILE A 78 -3.64 20.88 3.59
N SER A 79 -4.47 20.18 2.81
CA SER A 79 -5.27 20.76 1.74
C SER A 79 -6.27 21.78 2.27
N LEU A 80 -6.98 21.48 3.37
CA LEU A 80 -7.89 22.41 4.02
C LEU A 80 -7.14 23.64 4.55
N GLY A 81 -5.97 23.46 5.16
CA GLY A 81 -5.11 24.57 5.59
C GLY A 81 -4.64 25.43 4.42
N GLY A 82 -4.20 24.81 3.32
CA GLY A 82 -3.80 25.51 2.10
C GLY A 82 -4.95 26.27 1.46
N LEU A 83 -6.16 25.70 1.47
CA LEU A 83 -7.37 26.37 0.98
C LEU A 83 -7.78 27.54 1.87
N TRP A 84 -7.59 27.43 3.19
CA TRP A 84 -7.81 28.53 4.12
C TRP A 84 -6.83 29.68 3.88
N VAL A 85 -5.54 29.39 3.64
CA VAL A 85 -4.55 30.39 3.23
C VAL A 85 -4.94 31.02 1.89
N TYR A 86 -5.37 30.21 0.92
CA TYR A 86 -5.87 30.71 -0.36
C TYR A 86 -7.03 31.69 -0.18
N TRP A 87 -8.00 31.40 0.68
CA TRP A 87 -9.08 32.35 1.00
C TRP A 87 -8.51 33.68 1.51
N LYS A 88 -7.55 33.65 2.45
CA LYS A 88 -7.07 34.85 3.13
C LYS A 88 -6.17 35.74 2.27
N ILE A 89 -5.30 35.15 1.45
CA ILE A 89 -4.26 35.88 0.71
C ILE A 89 -4.19 35.55 -0.79
N ASN A 90 -5.18 34.83 -1.32
CA ASN A 90 -5.27 34.39 -2.73
C ASN A 90 -4.05 33.60 -3.23
N MET A 91 -3.31 32.96 -2.32
CA MET A 91 -2.12 32.18 -2.64
C MET A 91 -2.44 30.69 -2.67
N LEU A 92 -2.47 30.12 -3.88
CA LEU A 92 -2.85 28.72 -4.11
C LEU A 92 -1.68 27.74 -3.90
N THR A 93 -0.45 28.25 -3.83
CA THR A 93 0.79 27.46 -3.72
C THR A 93 0.79 26.46 -2.55
N PRO A 94 0.36 26.81 -1.33
CA PRO A 94 0.34 25.86 -0.22
C PRO A 94 -0.60 24.68 -0.44
N PHE A 95 -1.74 24.92 -1.10
CA PHE A 95 -2.71 23.88 -1.46
C PHE A 95 -2.12 22.91 -2.50
N ILE A 96 -1.61 23.45 -3.62
CA ILE A 96 -1.03 22.63 -4.69
C ILE A 96 0.22 21.89 -4.20
N GLY A 97 1.09 22.58 -3.45
CA GLY A 97 2.30 21.98 -2.89
C GLY A 97 1.99 20.82 -1.94
N GLY A 98 1.00 20.99 -1.07
CA GLY A 98 0.54 19.92 -0.17
C GLY A 98 0.02 18.69 -0.91
N LEU A 99 -0.79 18.89 -1.96
CA LEU A 99 -1.30 17.80 -2.80
C LEU A 99 -0.16 17.08 -3.56
N LEU A 100 0.78 17.85 -4.12
CA LEU A 100 1.89 17.29 -4.90
C LEU A 100 2.83 16.45 -4.03
N VAL A 101 3.21 16.96 -2.85
CA VAL A 101 4.02 16.19 -1.89
C VAL A 101 3.28 14.93 -1.45
N GLY A 102 1.98 15.03 -1.13
CA GLY A 102 1.15 13.88 -0.77
C GLY A 102 1.12 12.81 -1.86
N ALA A 103 0.92 13.22 -3.11
CA ALA A 103 0.91 12.32 -4.27
C ALA A 103 2.26 11.62 -4.47
N LEU A 104 3.37 12.35 -4.37
CA LEU A 104 4.72 11.77 -4.48
C LEU A 104 4.97 10.72 -3.39
N PHE A 105 4.58 11.00 -2.15
CA PHE A 105 4.70 10.02 -1.05
C PHE A 105 3.84 8.78 -1.28
N SER A 106 2.62 8.93 -1.79
CA SER A 106 1.75 7.80 -2.13
C SER A 106 2.36 6.92 -3.23
N ILE A 107 2.88 7.51 -4.30
CA ILE A 107 3.57 6.78 -5.39
C ILE A 107 4.82 6.07 -4.86
N PHE A 108 5.64 6.77 -4.09
CA PHE A 108 6.87 6.19 -3.53
C PHE A 108 6.57 5.00 -2.62
N ASN A 109 5.56 5.12 -1.75
CA ASN A 109 5.11 4.01 -0.91
C ASN A 109 4.57 2.84 -1.74
N ALA A 110 3.77 3.10 -2.77
CA ALA A 110 3.28 2.05 -3.66
C ALA A 110 4.43 1.26 -4.31
N LEU A 111 5.44 1.97 -4.85
CA LEU A 111 6.63 1.35 -5.44
C LEU A 111 7.46 0.55 -4.43
N ASN A 112 7.65 1.08 -3.22
CA ASN A 112 8.37 0.37 -2.17
C ASN A 112 7.67 -0.93 -1.81
N ILE A 113 6.35 -0.90 -1.60
CA ILE A 113 5.57 -2.09 -1.26
C ILE A 113 5.58 -3.12 -2.38
N MET A 114 5.45 -2.70 -3.64
CA MET A 114 5.54 -3.60 -4.80
C MET A 114 6.90 -4.30 -4.87
N ASN A 115 7.97 -3.61 -4.47
CA ASN A 115 9.32 -4.16 -4.36
C ASN A 115 9.59 -4.90 -3.03
N GLY A 116 8.57 -5.15 -2.21
CA GLY A 116 8.67 -5.86 -0.94
C GLY A 116 9.37 -5.07 0.19
N LYS A 117 9.59 -3.76 0.02
CA LYS A 117 10.18 -2.88 1.03
C LYS A 117 9.12 -2.28 1.95
N SER A 118 9.54 -1.75 3.10
CA SER A 118 8.68 -1.04 4.04
C SER A 118 8.12 0.27 3.47
N PHE A 119 6.90 0.64 3.89
CA PHE A 119 6.31 1.94 3.57
C PHE A 119 6.73 3.01 4.58
N ILE A 120 6.70 4.27 4.16
CA ILE A 120 6.98 5.43 5.01
C ILE A 120 5.66 6.07 5.43
N ASN A 121 5.42 6.14 6.73
CA ASN A 121 4.26 6.82 7.30
C ASN A 121 4.62 7.42 8.67
N PRO A 122 4.28 8.70 8.93
CA PRO A 122 4.64 9.37 10.18
C PRO A 122 3.79 8.92 11.38
N PHE A 123 2.64 8.29 11.16
CA PHE A 123 1.69 7.90 12.20
C PHE A 123 1.64 6.39 12.45
N ILE A 124 1.98 5.59 11.44
CA ILE A 124 1.88 4.12 11.49
C ILE A 124 3.21 3.51 11.10
N LYS A 125 3.78 2.69 11.99
CA LYS A 125 5.01 1.95 11.69
C LYS A 125 4.74 0.88 10.63
N SER A 126 5.63 0.79 9.64
CA SER A 126 5.71 -0.39 8.79
C SER A 126 6.06 -1.60 9.66
N GLY A 127 5.37 -2.72 9.46
CA GLY A 127 5.84 -3.99 10.00
C GLY A 127 7.19 -4.35 9.38
N GLU A 128 8.08 -4.96 10.16
CA GLU A 128 9.19 -5.72 9.60
C GLU A 128 8.62 -7.00 8.96
N LYS A 129 9.03 -7.29 7.72
CA LYS A 129 8.74 -8.56 7.06
C LYS A 129 9.60 -9.67 7.64
#